data_AF-A0A972Y375-F1
#
_entry.id   AF-A0A972Y375-F1
#
_cell.length_a   1.000
_cell.length_b   1.000
_cell.length_c   1.000
_cell.angle_alpha   90.00
_cell.angle_beta   90.00
_cell.angle_gamma   90.00
#
_symmetry.space_group_name_H-M   'P 1'
#
loop_
_entity.id
_entity.type
_entity.pdbx_description
1 polymer ?
#
loop_
_entity_poly.entity_id
_entity_poly.type
_entity_poly.pdbx_seq_one_letter_code
_entity_poly.pdbx_strand_id
1 'polypeptide(L)'
;MRLKINHSVTLIMLFMLMSNSLLSQTELTTVEIQAIDNAQTANEGDHYLDTDRDELYVGMGNGKLRKISEKETLVGNDPLPAISTPLIHLDTSPSQTSSTSFVTVKSFTLPGGILKTSNAIKMVFFKRRNSSSGSVQIELVYGGQSLFTTGNLGNAVGRVEMTLFATGTESGQRAYIDDANTGNNGQRTGTSSIDSSQDQLVEIRLSTNNTTSTFTLDFLSVEGLIFD
;
A
#
# COMPACT_ATOMS: atom_id res chain seq x y z
N MET A 1 0.08 14.81 67.08
CA MET A 1 -0.53 14.82 65.74
C MET A 1 0.45 14.15 64.78
N ARG A 2 0.24 12.88 64.42
CA ARG A 2 1.16 12.12 63.56
C ARG A 2 0.74 12.30 62.10
N LEU A 3 1.63 12.87 61.29
CA LEU A 3 1.45 13.10 59.86
C LEU A 3 1.55 11.75 59.12
N LYS A 4 0.44 11.26 58.56
CA LYS A 4 0.42 10.10 57.66
C LYS A 4 0.87 10.55 56.28
N ILE A 5 2.09 10.21 55.88
CA ILE A 5 2.59 10.43 54.52
C ILE A 5 2.03 9.30 53.64
N ASN A 6 1.14 9.65 52.71
CA ASN A 6 0.53 8.72 51.76
C ASN A 6 1.60 8.16 50.80
N HIS A 7 1.92 6.87 50.93
CA HIS A 7 2.95 6.18 50.15
C HIS A 7 2.67 6.13 48.64
N SER A 8 1.44 6.42 48.19
CA SER A 8 1.07 6.43 46.77
C SER A 8 1.59 7.64 45.99
N VAL A 9 1.86 8.78 46.63
CA VAL A 9 2.34 9.98 45.93
C VAL A 9 3.84 9.87 45.62
N THR A 10 4.60 9.22 46.50
CA THR A 10 6.04 8.97 46.31
C THR A 10 6.31 8.01 45.15
N LEU A 11 5.43 7.03 44.91
CA LEU A 11 5.59 6.06 43.83
C LEU A 11 5.33 6.68 42.44
N ILE A 12 4.39 7.62 42.33
CA ILE A 12 4.07 8.31 41.06
C ILE A 12 5.16 9.34 40.71
N MET A 13 5.74 10.04 41.71
CA MET A 13 6.90 10.90 41.46
C MET A 13 8.15 10.12 41.04
N LEU A 14 8.36 8.92 41.61
CA LEU A 14 9.46 8.04 41.19
C LEU A 14 9.29 7.54 39.75
N PHE A 15 8.06 7.31 39.30
CA PHE A 15 7.77 6.90 37.93
C PHE A 15 7.94 8.04 36.90
N MET A 16 7.62 9.29 37.28
CA MET A 16 7.83 10.47 36.43
C MET A 16 9.30 10.92 36.36
N LEU A 17 10.12 10.67 37.39
CA LEU A 17 11.57 10.93 37.36
C LEU A 17 12.34 9.94 36.48
N MET A 18 11.77 8.76 36.20
CA MET A 18 12.35 7.73 35.34
C MET A 18 11.97 7.87 33.86
N SER A 19 11.02 8.74 33.50
CA SER A 19 10.56 8.91 32.10
C SER A 19 11.27 10.05 31.35
N ASN A 20 12.24 10.72 31.99
CA ASN A 20 13.07 11.77 31.40
C ASN A 20 14.48 11.29 31.01
N SER A 21 14.68 9.99 30.80
CA SER A 21 15.79 9.55 29.96
C SER A 21 15.47 10.01 28.55
N LEU A 22 15.81 11.26 28.23
CA LEU A 22 16.03 11.69 26.86
C LEU A 22 16.90 10.59 26.24
N LEU A 23 16.37 9.91 25.23
CA LEU A 23 17.16 9.08 24.33
C LEU A 23 18.20 10.01 23.70
N SER A 24 19.35 10.19 24.35
CA SER A 24 20.43 11.00 23.82
C SER A 24 21.14 10.19 22.76
N GLN A 25 20.78 10.43 21.51
CA GLN A 25 21.54 9.96 20.38
C GLN A 25 22.89 10.69 20.38
N THR A 26 23.99 9.92 20.44
CA THR A 26 25.34 10.47 20.38
C THR A 26 25.81 10.45 18.93
N GLU A 27 26.10 11.62 18.36
CA GLU A 27 26.63 11.76 17.01
C GLU A 27 28.15 11.62 17.02
N LEU A 28 28.69 10.72 16.20
CA LEU A 28 30.09 10.33 16.18
C LEU A 28 30.57 10.09 14.74
N THR A 29 31.88 10.22 14.52
CA THR A 29 32.51 9.81 13.25
C THR A 29 32.62 8.29 13.15
N THR A 30 32.84 7.77 11.93
CA THR A 30 33.06 6.32 11.71
C THR A 30 34.23 5.80 12.55
N VAL A 31 35.30 6.58 12.71
CA VAL A 31 36.50 6.18 13.47
C VAL A 31 36.16 6.00 14.95
N GLU A 32 35.32 6.87 15.50
CA GLU A 32 34.88 6.80 16.90
C GLU A 32 33.93 5.62 17.13
N ILE A 33 33.02 5.36 16.19
CA ILE A 33 32.15 4.16 16.21
C ILE A 33 32.98 2.88 16.20
N GLN A 34 34.00 2.80 15.34
CA GLN A 34 34.92 1.66 15.30
C GLN A 34 35.74 1.53 16.59
N ALA A 35 36.15 2.64 17.20
CA ALA A 35 36.86 2.62 18.46
C ALA A 35 35.99 2.03 19.59
N ILE A 36 34.71 2.43 19.65
CA ILE A 36 33.74 1.89 20.62
C ILE A 36 33.52 0.40 20.40
N ASP A 37 33.28 -0.04 19.16
CA ASP A 37 33.00 -1.46 18.88
C ASP A 37 34.23 -2.36 19.11
N ASN A 38 35.42 -1.89 18.73
CA ASN A 38 36.68 -2.61 18.97
C ASN A 38 37.03 -2.69 20.46
N ALA A 39 36.80 -1.61 21.21
CA ALA A 39 37.04 -1.57 22.64
C ALA A 39 35.91 -2.23 23.47
N GLN A 40 34.77 -2.51 22.84
CA GLN A 40 33.56 -3.05 23.47
C GLN A 40 33.08 -2.18 24.63
N THR A 41 33.01 -0.87 24.40
CA THR A 41 32.67 0.12 25.43
C THR A 41 31.30 0.76 25.25
N ALA A 42 30.44 0.23 24.39
CA ALA A 42 29.08 0.76 24.22
C ALA A 42 28.23 0.45 25.45
N ASN A 43 27.50 1.43 25.98
CA ASN A 43 26.54 1.14 27.03
C ASN A 43 25.28 0.54 26.41
N GLU A 44 24.69 -0.42 27.11
CA GLU A 44 23.46 -1.05 26.65
C GLU A 44 22.32 -0.02 26.53
N GLY A 45 21.68 0.03 25.36
CA GLY A 45 20.56 0.92 25.07
C GLY A 45 20.93 2.32 24.61
N ASP A 46 22.21 2.71 24.65
CA ASP A 46 22.67 3.97 24.08
C ASP A 46 22.58 3.94 22.56
N HIS A 47 22.15 5.05 21.95
CA HIS A 47 22.05 5.20 20.51
C HIS A 47 23.24 6.02 19.99
N TYR A 48 23.87 5.53 18.93
CA TYR A 48 25.03 6.16 18.30
C TYR A 48 24.77 6.37 16.81
N LEU A 49 24.87 7.61 16.32
CA LEU A 49 24.77 7.93 14.90
C LEU A 49 26.17 8.13 14.33
N ASP A 50 26.56 7.29 13.39
CA ASP A 50 27.74 7.49 12.55
C ASP A 50 27.43 8.58 11.52
N THR A 51 27.91 9.80 11.76
CA THR A 51 27.62 10.96 10.91
C THR A 51 28.30 10.88 9.54
N ASP A 52 29.36 10.09 9.40
CA ASP A 52 30.06 9.95 8.12
C ASP A 52 29.32 8.99 7.18
N ARG A 53 28.57 8.04 7.74
CA ARG A 53 27.87 6.98 6.99
C ARG A 53 26.35 7.04 7.08
N ASP A 54 25.82 7.94 7.90
CA ASP A 54 24.40 8.02 8.24
C ASP A 54 23.85 6.68 8.76
N GLU A 55 24.62 6.04 9.64
CA GLU A 55 24.28 4.72 10.19
C GLU A 55 23.95 4.81 11.67
N LEU A 56 22.79 4.29 12.07
CA LEU A 56 22.36 4.27 13.46
C LEU A 56 22.69 2.92 14.10
N TYR A 57 23.28 2.98 15.28
CA TYR A 57 23.68 1.85 16.11
C TYR A 57 23.05 1.93 17.49
N VAL A 58 22.85 0.77 18.13
CA VAL A 58 22.49 0.65 19.54
C VAL A 58 23.53 -0.16 20.28
N GLY A 59 23.93 0.27 21.48
CA GLY A 59 24.81 -0.49 22.35
C GLY A 59 24.11 -1.71 22.95
N MET A 60 24.84 -2.82 23.01
CA MET A 60 24.37 -4.11 23.50
C MET A 60 24.97 -4.42 24.88
N GLY A 61 24.34 -5.29 25.68
CA GLY A 61 24.83 -5.68 27.02
C GLY A 61 26.22 -6.35 27.08
N ASN A 62 26.84 -6.64 25.94
CA ASN A 62 28.22 -7.13 25.82
C ASN A 62 29.23 -6.04 25.41
N GLY A 63 28.83 -4.77 25.42
CA GLY A 63 29.69 -3.65 25.07
C GLY A 63 29.84 -3.39 23.56
N LYS A 64 29.25 -4.24 22.70
CA LYS A 64 29.30 -4.08 21.24
C LYS A 64 28.19 -3.19 20.70
N LEU A 65 28.41 -2.69 19.50
CA LEU A 65 27.37 -1.97 18.75
C LEU A 65 26.60 -2.93 17.84
N ARG A 66 25.28 -2.77 17.80
CA ARG A 66 24.41 -3.41 16.81
C ARG A 66 23.85 -2.34 15.89
N LYS A 67 24.14 -2.43 14.59
CA LYS A 67 23.52 -1.57 13.58
C LYS A 67 22.00 -1.80 13.57
N ILE A 68 21.24 -0.71 13.60
CA ILE A 68 19.77 -0.70 13.56
C ILE A 68 19.21 0.17 12.43
N SER A 69 20.04 0.94 11.71
CA SER A 69 19.61 1.53 10.44
C SER A 69 19.57 0.47 9.33
N GLU A 70 18.47 0.41 8.60
CA GLU A 70 18.43 -0.25 7.30
C GLU A 70 19.10 0.67 6.29
N LYS A 71 20.16 0.20 5.65
CA LYS A 71 20.85 0.98 4.62
C LYS A 71 19.87 1.19 3.47
N GLU A 72 19.62 2.44 3.06
CA GLU A 72 19.00 2.72 1.77
C GLU A 72 19.83 2.02 0.69
N THR A 73 19.21 1.07 -0.02
CA THR A 73 19.92 0.35 -1.08
C THR A 73 20.24 1.36 -2.17
N LEU A 74 21.52 1.70 -2.34
CA LEU A 74 21.99 2.60 -3.38
C LEU A 74 22.13 1.82 -4.69
N VAL A 75 21.62 2.36 -5.80
CA VAL A 75 21.96 1.89 -7.15
C VAL A 75 22.73 3.00 -7.83
N GLY A 76 24.04 2.82 -8.02
CA GLY A 76 24.88 3.80 -8.73
C GLY A 76 25.12 5.12 -7.99
N ASN A 77 25.26 5.08 -6.66
CA ASN A 77 25.41 6.24 -5.75
C ASN A 77 24.17 7.07 -5.50
N ASP A 78 23.05 6.79 -6.16
CA ASP A 78 21.77 7.41 -5.83
C ASP A 78 20.99 6.51 -4.86
N PRO A 79 20.33 7.07 -3.83
CA PRO A 79 19.27 6.37 -3.11
C PRO A 79 18.33 5.75 -4.13
N LEU A 80 18.00 4.46 -3.98
CA LEU A 80 16.78 3.99 -4.63
C LEU A 80 15.69 4.99 -4.23
N PRO A 81 15.05 5.69 -5.19
CA PRO A 81 13.98 6.60 -4.84
C PRO A 81 12.99 5.78 -4.00
N ALA A 82 12.52 6.32 -2.88
CA ALA A 82 11.40 5.72 -2.17
C ALA A 82 10.27 5.61 -3.19
N ILE A 83 10.07 4.43 -3.78
CA ILE A 83 9.01 4.20 -4.74
C ILE A 83 7.72 4.09 -3.92
N SER A 84 7.29 5.23 -3.39
CA SER A 84 5.91 5.42 -2.99
C SER A 84 5.12 5.52 -4.29
N THR A 85 4.57 4.39 -4.74
CA THR A 85 3.54 4.40 -5.79
C THR A 85 2.48 5.40 -5.38
N PRO A 86 2.30 6.53 -6.10
CA PRO A 86 1.43 7.58 -5.61
C PRO A 86 -0.01 7.05 -5.60
N LEU A 87 -0.67 7.24 -4.47
CA LEU A 87 -2.09 6.96 -4.31
C LEU A 87 -2.87 8.00 -5.11
N ILE A 88 -3.54 7.56 -6.17
CA ILE A 88 -4.36 8.40 -7.05
C ILE A 88 -5.76 8.54 -6.47
N HIS A 89 -6.32 7.44 -5.95
CA HIS A 89 -7.68 7.41 -5.44
C HIS A 89 -7.86 6.34 -4.36
N LEU A 90 -8.66 6.65 -3.34
CA LEU A 90 -9.06 5.71 -2.31
C LEU A 90 -10.54 5.94 -1.96
N ASP A 91 -11.33 4.88 -2.11
CA ASP A 91 -12.73 4.84 -1.68
C ASP A 91 -12.95 3.62 -0.77
N THR A 92 -13.07 3.89 0.53
CA THR A 92 -13.25 2.89 1.58
C THR A 92 -14.72 2.51 1.84
N SER A 93 -15.66 3.06 1.08
CA SER A 93 -17.09 2.79 1.29
C SER A 93 -17.51 1.43 0.68
N PRO A 94 -18.19 0.54 1.40
CA PRO A 94 -18.66 -0.70 0.79
C PRO A 94 -19.81 -0.42 -0.18
N SER A 95 -19.77 -1.04 -1.36
CA SER A 95 -20.82 -0.94 -2.38
C SER A 95 -21.25 -2.32 -2.84
N GLN A 96 -22.56 -2.54 -2.99
CA GLN A 96 -23.13 -3.86 -3.22
C GLN A 96 -24.07 -3.92 -4.42
N THR A 97 -24.20 -5.11 -5.02
CA THR A 97 -25.19 -5.39 -6.06
C THR A 97 -25.73 -6.82 -5.97
N SER A 98 -26.95 -6.99 -6.47
CA SER A 98 -27.59 -8.27 -6.81
C SER A 98 -28.17 -8.28 -8.23
N SER A 99 -27.74 -7.33 -9.07
CA SER A 99 -28.25 -7.14 -10.42
C SER A 99 -27.68 -8.16 -11.38
N THR A 100 -28.53 -8.76 -12.21
CA THR A 100 -28.12 -9.62 -13.34
C THR A 100 -27.70 -8.84 -14.58
N SER A 101 -27.82 -7.51 -14.54
CA SER A 101 -27.27 -6.57 -15.51
C SER A 101 -26.05 -5.89 -14.92
N PHE A 102 -25.08 -5.49 -15.77
CA PHE A 102 -23.93 -4.71 -15.30
C PHE A 102 -24.38 -3.38 -14.70
N VAL A 103 -23.99 -3.16 -13.45
CA VAL A 103 -24.20 -1.91 -12.72
C VAL A 103 -22.87 -1.41 -12.17
N THR A 104 -22.68 -0.09 -12.18
CA THR A 104 -21.49 0.54 -11.60
C THR A 104 -21.53 0.42 -10.09
N VAL A 105 -20.51 -0.25 -9.54
CA VAL A 105 -20.38 -0.48 -8.09
C VAL A 105 -19.30 0.43 -7.50
N LYS A 106 -18.24 0.69 -8.28
CA LYS A 106 -17.19 1.67 -7.95
C LYS A 106 -16.87 2.50 -9.20
N SER A 107 -16.52 3.76 -9.00
CA SER A 107 -16.08 4.65 -10.08
C SER A 107 -15.18 5.74 -9.56
N PHE A 108 -14.27 6.22 -10.40
CA PHE A 108 -13.44 7.38 -10.12
C PHE A 108 -13.07 8.06 -11.44
N THR A 109 -12.71 9.35 -11.36
CA THR A 109 -12.15 10.07 -12.50
C THR A 109 -10.64 9.91 -12.48
N LEU A 110 -10.06 9.38 -13.55
CA LEU A 110 -8.63 9.40 -13.78
C LEU A 110 -8.27 10.72 -14.47
N PRO A 111 -7.45 11.58 -13.86
CA PRO A 111 -7.06 12.83 -14.49
C PRO A 111 -6.36 12.61 -15.83
N GLY A 112 -6.58 13.53 -16.78
CA GLY A 112 -5.89 13.53 -18.07
C GLY A 112 -4.37 13.60 -17.91
N GLY A 113 -3.66 12.93 -18.82
CA GLY A 113 -2.20 12.90 -18.81
C GLY A 113 -1.57 11.97 -17.76
N ILE A 114 -2.37 11.18 -17.03
CA ILE A 114 -1.86 10.15 -16.11
C ILE A 114 -1.26 8.95 -16.86
N LEU A 115 -1.97 8.40 -17.85
CA LEU A 115 -1.51 7.21 -18.59
C LEU A 115 -0.46 7.54 -19.67
N LYS A 116 -0.50 8.73 -20.27
CA LYS A 116 0.39 9.18 -21.35
C LYS A 116 0.58 8.07 -22.41
N THR A 117 1.83 7.77 -22.78
CA THR A 117 2.21 6.72 -23.73
C THR A 117 2.79 5.48 -23.06
N SER A 118 3.28 5.56 -21.81
CA SER A 118 4.00 4.48 -21.13
C SER A 118 3.54 4.20 -19.68
N ASN A 119 2.68 5.03 -19.10
CA ASN A 119 2.34 4.91 -17.69
C ASN A 119 1.26 3.84 -17.46
N ALA A 120 1.20 3.40 -16.20
CA ALA A 120 0.26 2.39 -15.75
C ALA A 120 -0.29 2.72 -14.37
N ILE A 121 -1.53 2.34 -14.12
CA ILE A 121 -2.16 2.36 -12.81
C ILE A 121 -2.61 0.96 -12.41
N LYS A 122 -2.62 0.70 -11.12
CA LYS A 122 -3.12 -0.51 -10.48
C LYS A 122 -4.33 -0.16 -9.64
N MET A 123 -5.38 -0.93 -9.79
CA MET A 123 -6.62 -0.84 -9.04
C MET A 123 -6.74 -2.11 -8.18
N VAL A 124 -6.97 -1.93 -6.88
CA VAL A 124 -7.09 -3.02 -5.93
C VAL A 124 -8.38 -2.89 -5.15
N PHE A 125 -9.13 -3.99 -5.06
CA PHE A 125 -10.32 -4.07 -4.22
C PHE A 125 -10.51 -5.49 -3.67
N PHE A 126 -11.31 -5.61 -2.61
CA PHE A 126 -11.79 -6.90 -2.13
C PHE A 126 -13.25 -7.10 -2.51
N LYS A 127 -13.53 -8.24 -3.13
CA LYS A 127 -14.89 -8.69 -3.39
C LYS A 127 -15.32 -9.70 -2.34
N ARG A 128 -16.59 -9.62 -1.94
CA ARG A 128 -17.22 -10.55 -1.00
C ARG A 128 -18.61 -10.91 -1.45
N ARG A 129 -18.94 -12.20 -1.43
CA ARG A 129 -20.28 -12.73 -1.65
C ARG A 129 -21.01 -12.75 -0.31
N ASN A 130 -22.17 -12.09 -0.25
CA ASN A 130 -23.02 -12.07 0.95
C ASN A 130 -24.13 -13.13 0.90
N SER A 131 -24.27 -13.83 -0.23
CA SER A 131 -25.20 -14.94 -0.43
C SER A 131 -24.52 -16.30 -0.22
N SER A 132 -25.33 -17.33 0.03
CA SER A 132 -24.85 -18.71 0.24
C SER A 132 -24.25 -19.34 -1.03
N SER A 133 -24.71 -18.92 -2.21
CA SER A 133 -24.20 -19.36 -3.50
C SER A 133 -24.25 -18.22 -4.51
N GLY A 134 -23.62 -18.40 -5.67
CA GLY A 134 -23.63 -17.43 -6.76
C GLY A 134 -22.25 -17.13 -7.34
N SER A 135 -22.27 -16.52 -8.51
CA SER A 135 -21.08 -16.03 -9.20
C SER A 135 -21.29 -14.58 -9.64
N VAL A 136 -20.18 -13.85 -9.79
CA VAL A 136 -20.17 -12.48 -10.27
C VAL A 136 -19.29 -12.36 -11.51
N GLN A 137 -19.69 -11.55 -12.47
CA GLN A 137 -18.84 -11.05 -13.53
C GLN A 137 -18.44 -9.62 -13.21
N ILE A 138 -17.18 -9.29 -13.51
CA ILE A 138 -16.62 -7.97 -13.32
C ILE A 138 -16.31 -7.40 -14.70
N GLU A 139 -16.73 -6.16 -14.92
CA GLU A 139 -16.42 -5.39 -16.11
C GLU A 139 -15.64 -4.14 -15.71
N LEU A 140 -14.55 -3.85 -16.42
CA LEU A 140 -13.84 -2.59 -16.33
C LEU A 140 -14.20 -1.73 -17.53
N VAL A 141 -14.66 -0.50 -17.26
CA VAL A 141 -15.00 0.49 -18.28
C VAL A 141 -14.07 1.69 -18.13
N TYR A 142 -13.59 2.21 -19.26
CA TYR A 142 -12.74 3.39 -19.34
C TYR A 142 -13.27 4.32 -20.43
N GLY A 143 -13.56 5.57 -20.09
CA GLY A 143 -14.12 6.56 -21.04
C GLY A 143 -15.40 6.10 -21.72
N GLY A 144 -16.22 5.31 -21.03
CA GLY A 144 -17.44 4.70 -21.56
C GLY A 144 -17.25 3.44 -22.41
N GLN A 145 -16.02 3.01 -22.69
CA GLN A 145 -15.72 1.78 -23.42
C GLN A 145 -15.41 0.62 -22.46
N SER A 146 -16.08 -0.52 -22.65
CA SER A 146 -15.73 -1.76 -21.93
C SER A 146 -14.37 -2.26 -22.39
N LEU A 147 -13.44 -2.40 -21.44
CA LEU A 147 -12.11 -2.93 -21.67
C LEU A 147 -12.12 -4.45 -21.64
N PHE A 148 -12.74 -5.04 -20.61
CA PHE A 148 -12.91 -6.47 -20.51
C PHE A 148 -14.09 -6.81 -19.62
N THR A 149 -14.59 -8.03 -19.78
CA THR A 149 -15.53 -8.68 -18.87
C THR A 149 -14.97 -10.02 -18.42
N THR A 150 -15.03 -10.31 -17.13
CA THR A 150 -14.62 -11.62 -16.61
C THR A 150 -15.64 -12.70 -16.94
N GLY A 151 -15.20 -13.96 -16.87
CA GLY A 151 -16.14 -15.06 -16.70
C GLY A 151 -16.86 -14.99 -15.35
N ASN A 152 -17.71 -15.97 -15.09
CA ASN A 152 -18.38 -16.12 -13.79
C ASN A 152 -17.37 -16.47 -12.69
N LEU A 153 -17.22 -15.59 -11.71
CA LEU A 153 -16.34 -15.75 -10.55
C LEU A 153 -17.15 -16.24 -9.34
N GLY A 154 -17.01 -17.52 -8.98
CA GLY A 154 -17.85 -18.18 -7.97
C GLY A 154 -17.34 -18.16 -6.52
N ASN A 155 -16.17 -17.58 -6.24
CA ASN A 155 -15.58 -17.63 -4.90
C ASN A 155 -16.13 -16.54 -3.96
N ALA A 156 -16.27 -16.89 -2.67
CA ALA A 156 -16.93 -16.10 -1.65
C ALA A 156 -16.18 -14.84 -1.22
N VAL A 157 -14.84 -14.84 -1.18
CA VAL A 157 -14.04 -13.65 -0.87
C VAL A 157 -12.73 -13.69 -1.66
N GLY A 158 -12.29 -12.55 -2.20
CA GLY A 158 -11.00 -12.47 -2.87
C GLY A 158 -10.51 -11.04 -3.10
N ARG A 159 -9.19 -10.88 -3.08
CA ARG A 159 -8.52 -9.68 -3.58
C ARG A 159 -8.52 -9.74 -5.11
N VAL A 160 -8.94 -8.64 -5.73
CA VAL A 160 -8.88 -8.45 -7.17
C VAL A 160 -7.90 -7.32 -7.47
N GLU A 161 -7.01 -7.57 -8.42
CA GLU A 161 -6.08 -6.58 -8.94
C GLU A 161 -6.37 -6.36 -10.43
N MET A 162 -6.49 -5.12 -10.84
CA MET A 162 -6.57 -4.73 -12.24
C MET A 162 -5.49 -3.73 -12.53
N THR A 163 -4.94 -3.77 -13.73
CA THR A 163 -3.98 -2.77 -14.18
C THR A 163 -4.42 -2.22 -15.50
N LEU A 164 -4.41 -0.89 -15.60
CA LEU A 164 -4.71 -0.13 -16.80
C LEU A 164 -3.44 0.60 -17.23
N PHE A 165 -3.04 0.45 -18.49
CA PHE A 165 -1.78 0.97 -18.99
C PHE A 165 -1.90 1.44 -20.44
N ALA A 166 -1.08 2.44 -20.79
CA ALA A 166 -0.97 2.91 -22.17
C ALA A 166 -0.18 1.93 -23.05
N THR A 167 -0.44 1.94 -24.35
CA THR A 167 0.19 1.03 -25.33
C THR A 167 1.10 1.75 -26.32
N GLY A 168 1.82 2.79 -25.88
CA GLY A 168 2.70 3.59 -26.73
C GLY A 168 2.02 4.78 -27.41
N THR A 169 0.71 4.97 -27.23
CA THR A 169 -0.05 6.14 -27.71
C THR A 169 -1.01 6.62 -26.63
N GLU A 170 -1.33 7.91 -26.63
CA GLU A 170 -2.29 8.49 -25.68
C GLU A 170 -3.73 7.98 -25.89
N SER A 171 -4.01 7.45 -27.09
CA SER A 171 -5.29 6.90 -27.52
C SER A 171 -5.29 5.36 -27.60
N GLY A 172 -4.33 4.69 -26.96
CA GLY A 172 -4.30 3.23 -26.87
C GLY A 172 -4.12 2.79 -25.43
N GLN A 173 -5.15 2.18 -24.84
CA GLN A 173 -5.03 1.61 -23.49
C GLN A 173 -5.35 0.13 -23.53
N ARG A 174 -4.68 -0.59 -22.64
CA ARG A 174 -4.96 -1.99 -22.32
C ARG A 174 -5.21 -2.11 -20.85
N ALA A 175 -6.05 -3.06 -20.50
CA ALA A 175 -6.16 -3.50 -19.13
C ALA A 175 -5.98 -5.01 -19.00
N TYR A 176 -5.43 -5.40 -17.86
CA TYR A 176 -5.42 -6.78 -17.40
C TYR A 176 -6.08 -6.88 -16.04
N ILE A 177 -6.60 -8.06 -15.72
CA ILE A 177 -7.07 -8.41 -14.38
C ILE A 177 -6.35 -9.67 -13.93
N ASP A 178 -5.91 -9.65 -12.68
CA ASP A 178 -5.50 -10.83 -11.95
C ASP A 178 -6.39 -10.95 -10.70
N ASP A 179 -7.17 -12.02 -10.64
CA ASP A 179 -7.91 -12.39 -9.45
C ASP A 179 -7.16 -13.57 -8.82
N ALA A 180 -6.71 -13.37 -7.59
CA ALA A 180 -5.90 -14.33 -6.86
C ALA A 180 -6.58 -15.70 -6.66
N ASN A 181 -7.86 -15.87 -7.03
CA ASN A 181 -8.64 -17.04 -6.65
C ASN A 181 -9.58 -17.61 -7.74
N THR A 182 -9.22 -17.50 -9.02
CA THR A 182 -10.10 -17.85 -10.16
C THR A 182 -9.65 -19.00 -11.05
N GLY A 183 -8.48 -19.59 -10.81
CA GLY A 183 -7.87 -20.53 -11.77
C GLY A 183 -7.74 -19.93 -13.18
N ASN A 184 -7.70 -20.76 -14.23
CA ASN A 184 -7.55 -20.34 -15.64
C ASN A 184 -8.67 -19.39 -16.16
N ASN A 185 -9.72 -19.13 -15.38
CA ASN A 185 -10.90 -18.38 -15.80
C ASN A 185 -10.91 -16.89 -15.41
N GLY A 186 -9.96 -16.40 -14.60
CA GLY A 186 -10.01 -15.00 -14.14
C GLY A 186 -9.01 -14.03 -14.74
N GLN A 187 -8.01 -14.50 -15.51
CA GLN A 187 -7.17 -13.58 -16.28
C GLN A 187 -7.90 -13.16 -17.55
N ARG A 188 -8.06 -11.86 -17.75
CA ARG A 188 -8.63 -11.27 -18.97
C ARG A 188 -7.81 -10.06 -19.37
N THR A 189 -7.79 -9.80 -20.67
CA THR A 189 -7.17 -8.62 -21.26
C THR A 189 -8.14 -7.98 -22.23
N GLY A 190 -8.10 -6.67 -22.36
CA GLY A 190 -8.70 -6.01 -23.51
C GLY A 190 -8.17 -4.61 -23.72
N THR A 191 -8.70 -3.95 -24.74
CA THR A 191 -8.13 -2.73 -25.35
C THR A 191 -9.20 -1.66 -25.54
N SER A 192 -8.87 -0.40 -25.29
CA SER A 192 -9.63 0.76 -25.74
C SER A 192 -8.82 1.64 -26.68
N SER A 193 -9.56 2.46 -27.44
CA SER A 193 -9.00 3.54 -28.25
C SER A 193 -9.37 4.92 -27.69
N ILE A 194 -9.49 5.05 -26.36
CA ILE A 194 -9.94 6.27 -25.69
C ILE A 194 -8.75 7.21 -25.49
N ASP A 195 -8.95 8.51 -25.68
CA ASP A 195 -7.90 9.50 -25.47
C ASP A 195 -7.67 9.76 -23.96
N SER A 196 -6.49 9.40 -23.47
CA SER A 196 -6.06 9.63 -22.08
C SER A 196 -5.48 11.03 -21.82
N SER A 197 -5.45 11.92 -22.83
CA SER A 197 -5.07 13.33 -22.64
C SER A 197 -6.09 14.13 -21.82
N GLN A 198 -7.33 13.64 -21.75
CA GLN A 198 -8.44 14.23 -20.99
C GLN A 198 -8.79 13.39 -19.77
N ASP A 199 -9.49 14.01 -18.82
CA ASP A 199 -10.08 13.29 -17.69
C ASP A 199 -11.02 12.18 -18.18
N GLN A 200 -10.80 10.97 -17.70
CA GLN A 200 -11.61 9.81 -18.08
C GLN A 200 -12.29 9.19 -16.88
N LEU A 201 -13.57 8.87 -17.02
CA LEU A 201 -14.28 8.09 -16.04
C LEU A 201 -13.84 6.62 -16.13
N VAL A 202 -13.42 6.07 -15.00
CA VAL A 202 -13.17 4.64 -14.82
C VAL A 202 -14.31 4.07 -13.99
N GLU A 203 -14.91 2.98 -14.45
CA GLU A 203 -15.99 2.29 -13.73
C GLU A 203 -15.68 0.80 -13.57
N ILE A 204 -15.90 0.30 -12.37
CA ILE A 204 -15.92 -1.12 -12.06
C ILE A 204 -17.39 -1.51 -11.93
N ARG A 205 -17.84 -2.32 -12.89
CA ARG A 205 -19.21 -2.78 -12.98
C ARG A 205 -19.30 -4.25 -12.62
N LEU A 206 -20.37 -4.61 -11.92
CA LEU A 206 -20.65 -5.99 -11.54
C LEU A 206 -21.97 -6.46 -12.12
N SER A 207 -22.03 -7.73 -12.51
CA SER A 207 -23.26 -8.45 -12.84
C SER A 207 -23.25 -9.80 -12.11
N THR A 208 -24.34 -10.15 -11.46
CA THR A 208 -24.51 -11.45 -10.80
C THR A 208 -25.18 -12.45 -11.73
N ASN A 209 -24.87 -13.73 -11.57
CA ASN A 209 -25.48 -14.77 -12.41
C ASN A 209 -26.96 -15.05 -12.07
N ASN A 210 -27.49 -14.49 -10.99
CA ASN A 210 -28.90 -14.51 -10.59
C ASN A 210 -29.19 -13.40 -9.58
N THR A 211 -30.47 -13.11 -9.36
CA THR A 211 -30.94 -12.00 -8.50
C THR A 211 -30.88 -12.29 -6.99
N THR A 212 -30.67 -13.55 -6.59
CA THR A 212 -30.54 -13.93 -5.17
C THR A 212 -29.09 -13.89 -4.69
N SER A 213 -28.15 -13.78 -5.62
CA SER A 213 -26.73 -13.64 -5.32
C SER A 213 -26.41 -12.17 -5.09
N THR A 214 -25.70 -11.88 -4.00
CA THR A 214 -25.31 -10.53 -3.61
C THR A 214 -23.81 -10.46 -3.45
N PHE A 215 -23.18 -9.45 -4.05
CA PHE A 215 -21.74 -9.20 -3.93
C PHE A 215 -21.47 -7.76 -3.48
N THR A 216 -20.45 -7.60 -2.65
CA THR A 216 -19.94 -6.31 -2.16
C THR A 216 -18.50 -6.11 -2.61
N LEU A 217 -18.16 -4.90 -3.03
CA LEU A 217 -16.79 -4.40 -3.09
C LEU A 217 -16.55 -3.53 -1.86
N ASP A 218 -15.68 -3.99 -0.96
CA ASP A 218 -15.52 -3.36 0.36
C ASP A 218 -14.74 -2.03 0.28
N PHE A 219 -13.75 -1.93 -0.63
CA PHE A 219 -13.02 -0.69 -0.92
C PHE A 219 -12.51 -0.67 -2.36
N LEU A 220 -11.95 0.46 -2.80
CA LEU A 220 -11.15 0.60 -4.02
C LEU A 220 -9.91 1.47 -3.72
N SER A 221 -8.72 0.95 -3.99
CA SER A 221 -7.46 1.71 -4.03
C SER A 221 -6.97 1.81 -5.46
N VAL A 222 -6.47 2.97 -5.86
CA VAL A 222 -5.85 3.22 -7.17
C VAL A 222 -4.47 3.81 -6.95
N GLU A 223 -3.45 3.11 -7.40
CA GLU A 223 -2.04 3.45 -7.26
C GLU A 223 -1.42 3.56 -8.64
N GLY A 224 -0.54 4.52 -8.87
CA GLY A 224 0.23 4.49 -10.11
C GLY A 224 1.49 3.63 -9.99
N LEU A 225 1.80 2.89 -11.06
CA LEU A 225 2.87 1.90 -11.13
C LEU A 225 4.14 2.45 -11.79
N ILE A 226 3.97 3.20 -12.88
CA ILE A 226 5.05 3.79 -13.67
C ILE A 226 4.61 5.20 -14.01
N PHE A 227 5.42 6.18 -13.65
CA PHE A 227 5.29 7.57 -14.09
C PHE A 227 6.63 8.03 -14.64
N ASP A 228 6.68 8.18 -15.96
CA ASP A 228 7.76 8.89 -16.65
C ASP A 228 7.42 10.39 -16.81
#